data_AF-A0A9X2U791-F1
#
_entry.id   AF-A0A9X2U791-F1
#
_cell.length_a   1.000
_cell.length_b   1.000
_cell.length_c   1.000
_cell.angle_alpha   90.00
_cell.angle_beta   90.00
_cell.angle_gamma   90.00
#
_symmetry.space_group_name_H-M   'P 1'
#
loop_
_entity.id
_entity.type
_entity.pdbx_description
1 polymer ?
#
loop_
_entity_poly.entity_id
_entity_poly.type
_entity_poly.pdbx_seq_one_letter_code
_entity_poly.pdbx_strand_id
1 'polypeptide(L)'
;MLDVGAGSGRDAAWFADQDYEVVAVEPAEALRQRAQEAHPSPRIQWIDDQLPALDSVHDLDYQFDVILLNGVWMHVPPSERKRPFRKLTELLKPGGHLIITLRSEMPGDDRTAYETSKAELRDLSRSFALKFLDDAQSDDRLDRDLRWTSVVFRLPDDGTGALPLIRHILINDDTSATYKPALLRSVLRVADSAKGAVLNETRDHVEIPLGLVALYWLRMYRWLILDRGYHQMPPGNGPPAFDDEHFQFLQRLSASDFRLGRRFTGAEARHLIETFRAIRDTIREGPARFIMYPGTQDQVFEYGSGHIRSSNAITLDLDFLKAVGTLRVPRRVWEALARHASWIEPSILSRWVELLENYDGTAPPGAYRDALSWPNVEHSTREVRTLAAQLQESGGPLYCVWSGKRLNDGYDIDHCFPFKHWPNNHLWNLLPTAPEVNSGKSDSLPSAQQLHKAEDRILRWWNQAYRQTDYESRFYEEAQVALPLPTEQPTSLDGLLTGLRRQRVRLRTDQQIAEWSAQ
;
A
#
# COMPACT_ATOMS: atom_id res chain seq x y z
N MET A 1 11.62 17.86 15.32
CA MET A 1 11.26 17.33 16.66
C MET A 1 10.77 18.49 17.52
N LEU A 2 9.80 18.28 18.40
CA LEU A 2 9.34 19.29 19.36
C LEU A 2 9.70 18.84 20.78
N ASP A 3 10.41 19.69 21.52
CA ASP A 3 10.72 19.51 22.95
C ASP A 3 9.90 20.53 23.76
N VAL A 4 8.87 20.05 24.48
CA VAL A 4 7.96 20.91 25.24
C VAL A 4 8.40 20.97 26.69
N GLY A 5 8.72 22.18 27.17
CA GLY A 5 9.36 22.43 28.47
C GLY A 5 10.83 22.02 28.46
N ALA A 6 11.57 22.52 27.47
CA ALA A 6 12.96 22.17 27.18
C ALA A 6 13.93 22.49 28.33
N GLY A 7 13.54 23.37 29.27
CA GLY A 7 14.31 23.66 30.49
C GLY A 7 15.73 24.14 30.18
N SER A 8 16.73 23.37 30.61
CA SER A 8 18.14 23.68 30.35
C SER A 8 18.59 23.40 28.92
N GLY A 9 17.73 22.84 28.06
CA GLY A 9 18.04 22.52 26.67
C GLY A 9 18.81 21.23 26.44
N ARG A 10 18.98 20.39 27.48
CA ARG A 10 19.76 19.15 27.38
C ARG A 10 19.21 18.21 26.31
N ASP A 11 17.91 17.97 26.33
CA ASP A 11 17.27 17.00 25.43
C ASP A 11 17.23 17.58 24.00
N ALA A 12 16.85 18.85 23.83
CA ALA A 12 16.96 19.57 22.57
C ALA A 12 18.37 19.54 21.94
N ALA A 13 19.41 19.77 22.73
CA ALA A 13 20.80 19.73 22.26
C ALA A 13 21.22 18.33 21.80
N TRP A 14 20.86 17.29 22.58
CA TRP A 14 21.15 15.92 22.20
C TRP A 14 20.50 15.54 20.86
N PHE A 15 19.24 15.92 20.63
CA PHE A 15 18.58 15.66 19.34
C PHE A 15 19.20 16.46 18.19
N ALA A 16 19.60 17.71 18.41
CA ALA A 16 20.31 18.50 17.42
C ALA A 16 21.67 17.88 17.02
N ASP A 17 22.40 17.30 17.98
CA ASP A 17 23.64 16.55 17.74
C ASP A 17 23.43 15.24 16.96
N GLN A 18 22.20 14.73 16.92
CA GLN A 18 21.78 13.59 16.08
C GLN A 18 21.15 14.05 14.75
N ASP A 19 21.45 15.27 14.29
CA ASP A 19 20.97 15.87 13.03
C ASP A 19 19.46 16.13 12.94
N TYR A 20 18.74 16.19 14.07
CA TYR A 20 17.34 16.62 14.06
C TYR A 20 17.22 18.14 14.06
N GLU A 21 16.24 18.67 13.32
CA GLU A 21 15.74 20.03 13.51
C GLU A 21 14.81 20.04 14.73
N VAL A 22 15.11 20.90 15.71
CA VAL A 22 14.44 20.92 17.02
C VAL A 22 13.74 22.24 17.24
N VAL A 23 12.46 22.18 17.57
CA VAL A 23 11.72 23.29 18.17
C VAL A 23 11.68 23.07 19.68
N ALA A 24 12.34 23.95 20.43
CA ALA A 24 12.46 23.86 21.89
C ALA A 24 11.58 24.93 22.54
N VAL A 25 10.56 24.51 23.27
CA VAL A 25 9.59 25.38 23.95
C VAL A 25 9.96 25.49 25.41
N GLU A 26 10.21 26.70 25.89
CA GLU A 26 10.47 26.95 27.31
C GLU A 26 9.92 28.33 27.68
N PRO A 27 8.88 28.45 28.52
CA PRO A 27 8.26 29.74 28.85
C PRO A 27 9.11 30.60 29.80
N ALA A 28 9.98 30.01 30.62
CA ALA A 28 10.79 30.79 31.55
C ALA A 28 11.97 31.46 30.82
N GLU A 29 11.87 32.77 30.59
CA GLU A 29 12.86 33.56 29.86
C GLU A 29 14.30 33.33 30.33
N ALA A 30 14.54 33.36 31.65
CA ALA A 30 15.88 33.18 32.21
C ALA A 30 16.46 31.77 31.98
N LEU A 31 15.61 30.73 31.94
CA LEU A 31 16.06 29.37 31.61
C LEU A 31 16.33 29.25 30.11
N ARG A 32 15.41 29.78 29.29
CA ARG A 32 15.53 29.79 27.82
C ARG A 32 16.79 30.50 27.36
N GLN A 33 17.11 31.68 27.92
CA GLN A 33 18.35 32.42 27.59
C GLN A 33 19.60 31.61 27.95
N ARG A 34 19.65 31.04 29.16
CA ARG A 34 20.80 30.18 29.56
C ARG A 34 20.94 28.95 28.67
N ALA A 35 19.84 28.35 28.27
CA ALA A 35 19.84 27.19 27.38
C ALA A 35 20.30 27.56 25.96
N GLN A 36 19.89 28.72 25.44
CA GLN A 36 20.37 29.27 24.17
C GLN A 36 21.88 29.52 24.19
N GLU A 37 22.40 30.11 25.27
CA GLU A 37 23.84 30.36 25.45
C GLU A 37 24.63 29.05 25.55
N ALA A 38 24.11 28.05 26.27
CA ALA A 38 24.74 26.75 26.44
C ALA A 38 24.70 25.90 25.16
N HIS A 39 23.69 26.08 24.32
CA HIS A 39 23.42 25.25 23.15
C HIS A 39 23.17 26.12 21.90
N PRO A 40 24.22 26.73 21.32
CA PRO A 40 24.11 27.68 20.20
C PRO A 40 23.90 26.99 18.83
N SER A 41 23.47 25.73 18.81
CA SER A 41 23.28 24.98 17.56
C SER A 41 22.21 25.65 16.69
N PRO A 42 22.47 25.90 15.40
CA PRO A 42 21.49 26.54 14.51
C PRO A 42 20.29 25.65 14.20
N ARG A 43 20.35 24.34 14.56
CA ARG A 43 19.24 23.39 14.41
C ARG A 43 18.21 23.50 15.54
N ILE A 44 18.44 24.34 16.55
CA ILE A 44 17.50 24.54 17.66
C ILE A 44 16.81 25.89 17.52
N GLN A 45 15.51 25.84 17.25
CA GLN A 45 14.62 26.99 17.28
C GLN A 45 13.97 27.10 18.67
N TRP A 46 14.33 28.14 19.41
CA TRP A 46 13.79 28.40 20.74
C TRP A 46 12.51 29.25 20.68
N ILE A 47 11.47 28.83 21.40
CA ILE A 47 10.16 29.49 21.39
C ILE A 47 9.68 29.75 22.82
N ASP A 48 9.18 30.96 23.04
CA ASP A 48 8.39 31.32 24.21
C ASP A 48 6.94 30.88 24.02
N ASP A 49 6.60 29.73 24.61
CA ASP A 49 5.26 29.16 24.53
C ASP A 49 5.05 28.18 25.69
N GLN A 50 3.80 27.76 25.92
CA GLN A 50 3.46 26.85 27.01
C GLN A 50 2.17 26.08 26.79
N LEU A 51 2.06 24.95 27.50
CA LEU A 51 0.78 24.29 27.72
C LEU A 51 -0.13 25.17 28.59
N PRO A 52 -1.46 25.11 28.40
CA PRO A 52 -2.20 24.14 27.60
C PRO A 52 -2.41 24.51 26.11
N ALA A 53 -1.89 25.65 25.65
CA ALA A 53 -2.28 26.25 24.38
C ALA A 53 -1.32 25.92 23.22
N LEU A 54 -0.01 26.13 23.43
CA LEU A 54 1.02 26.03 22.38
C LEU A 54 0.71 26.88 21.14
N ASP A 55 0.22 28.11 21.35
CA ASP A 55 -0.31 28.95 20.27
C ASP A 55 0.81 29.33 19.27
N SER A 56 1.98 29.76 19.77
CA SER A 56 3.13 30.14 18.92
C SER A 56 3.66 28.96 18.10
N VAL A 57 3.68 27.76 18.68
CA VAL A 57 4.11 26.55 17.96
C VAL A 57 3.10 26.16 16.88
N HIS A 58 1.80 26.30 17.15
CA HIS A 58 0.76 26.04 16.17
C HIS A 58 0.79 27.06 15.01
N ASP A 59 1.13 28.32 15.28
CA ASP A 59 1.25 29.37 14.25
C ASP A 59 2.41 29.13 13.28
N LEU A 60 3.37 28.27 13.62
CA LEU A 60 4.42 27.84 12.69
C LEU A 60 3.91 26.92 11.58
N ASP A 61 2.72 26.33 11.74
CA ASP A 61 2.15 25.32 10.84
C ASP A 61 3.08 24.11 10.61
N TYR A 62 3.87 23.79 11.63
CA TYR A 62 4.75 22.62 11.63
C TYR A 62 4.04 21.40 12.18
N GLN A 63 4.38 20.24 11.64
CA GLN A 63 4.09 18.94 12.23
C GLN A 63 5.39 18.23 12.58
N PHE A 64 5.36 17.41 13.63
CA PHE A 64 6.55 16.80 14.22
C PHE A 64 6.51 15.27 14.16
N ASP A 65 7.64 14.68 13.79
CA ASP A 65 7.86 13.23 13.81
C ASP A 65 7.97 12.69 15.25
N VAL A 66 8.47 13.53 16.16
CA VAL A 66 8.61 13.24 17.60
C VAL A 66 8.27 14.50 18.39
N ILE A 67 7.43 14.33 19.41
CA ILE A 67 7.13 15.32 20.44
C ILE A 67 7.50 14.74 21.80
N LEU A 68 8.35 15.46 22.54
CA LEU A 68 8.80 15.09 23.87
C LEU A 68 8.18 16.00 24.93
N LEU A 69 7.59 15.41 25.96
CA LEU A 69 7.14 16.07 27.18
C LEU A 69 7.80 15.38 28.38
N ASN A 70 8.97 15.87 28.78
CA ASN A 70 9.74 15.26 29.86
C ASN A 70 9.52 15.98 31.19
N GLY A 71 8.75 15.37 32.12
CA GLY A 71 8.51 15.98 33.43
C GLY A 71 7.66 17.26 33.38
N VAL A 72 6.90 17.47 32.31
CA VAL A 72 6.06 18.68 32.12
C VAL A 72 4.59 18.44 32.43
N TRP A 73 4.09 17.22 32.19
CA TRP A 73 2.66 16.92 32.32
C TRP A 73 2.09 17.21 33.71
N MET A 74 2.92 17.09 34.74
CA MET A 74 2.57 17.40 36.13
C MET A 74 2.24 18.87 36.38
N HIS A 75 2.64 19.80 35.50
CA HIS A 75 2.33 21.22 35.62
C HIS A 75 0.95 21.58 35.05
N VAL A 76 0.28 20.66 34.34
CA VAL A 76 -1.03 20.89 33.74
C VAL A 76 -2.15 20.45 34.71
N PRO A 77 -3.09 21.35 35.07
CA PRO A 77 -4.23 21.01 35.91
C PRO A 77 -5.08 19.88 35.29
N PRO A 78 -5.55 18.89 36.08
CA PRO A 78 -6.35 17.77 35.57
C PRO A 78 -7.56 18.19 34.72
N SER A 79 -8.24 19.28 35.09
CA SER A 79 -9.39 19.83 34.36
C SER A 79 -9.05 20.32 32.96
N GLU A 80 -7.79 20.65 32.70
CA GLU A 80 -7.35 21.22 31.43
C GLU A 80 -6.68 20.19 30.52
N ARG A 81 -6.18 19.06 31.05
CA ARG A 81 -5.34 18.06 30.37
C ARG A 81 -5.89 17.55 29.02
N LYS A 82 -7.20 17.55 28.81
CA LYS A 82 -7.78 17.19 27.51
C LYS A 82 -7.37 18.14 26.38
N ARG A 83 -7.25 19.45 26.66
CA ARG A 83 -6.87 20.48 25.68
C ARG A 83 -5.41 20.32 25.20
N PRO A 84 -4.38 20.30 26.07
CA PRO A 84 -3.01 20.11 25.63
C PRO A 84 -2.79 18.76 24.99
N PHE A 85 -3.44 17.68 25.47
CA PHE A 85 -3.31 16.37 24.82
C PHE A 85 -3.80 16.42 23.36
N ARG A 86 -4.94 17.07 23.11
CA ARG A 86 -5.45 17.31 21.74
C ARG A 86 -4.46 18.12 20.92
N LYS A 87 -3.97 19.25 21.46
CA LYS A 87 -3.03 20.15 20.78
C LYS A 87 -1.73 19.44 20.38
N LEU A 88 -1.14 18.67 21.30
CA LEU A 88 0.02 17.82 21.02
C LEU A 88 -0.27 16.78 19.95
N THR A 89 -1.48 16.21 19.93
CA THR A 89 -1.88 15.25 18.89
C THR A 89 -1.99 15.90 17.52
N GLU A 90 -2.55 17.12 17.44
CA GLU A 90 -2.68 17.91 16.19
C GLU A 90 -1.31 18.30 15.60
N LEU A 91 -0.28 18.44 16.44
CA LEU A 91 1.08 18.73 16.04
C LEU A 91 1.87 17.50 15.56
N LEU A 92 1.35 16.28 15.70
CA LEU A 92 2.03 15.08 15.22
C LEU A 92 1.85 14.91 13.71
N LYS A 93 2.93 14.55 13.02
CA LYS A 93 2.81 13.95 11.69
C LYS A 93 2.11 12.60 11.78
N PRO A 94 1.42 12.15 10.72
CA PRO A 94 1.04 10.76 10.56
C PRO A 94 2.23 9.83 10.83
N GLY A 95 2.06 8.87 11.73
CA GLY A 95 3.14 7.98 12.17
C GLY A 95 4.09 8.53 13.23
N GLY A 96 3.97 9.81 13.60
CA GLY A 96 4.79 10.48 14.60
C GLY A 96 4.53 9.99 16.03
N HIS A 97 5.51 10.22 16.91
CA HIS A 97 5.51 9.73 18.29
C HIS A 97 5.35 10.85 19.31
N LEU A 98 4.45 10.65 20.27
CA LEU A 98 4.34 11.48 21.46
C LEU A 98 4.88 10.69 22.65
N ILE A 99 5.92 11.23 23.27
CA ILE A 99 6.61 10.62 24.41
C ILE A 99 6.38 11.52 25.62
N ILE A 100 5.75 10.97 26.65
CA ILE A 100 5.47 11.69 27.90
C ILE A 100 6.15 10.95 29.04
N THR A 101 7.01 11.66 29.78
CA THR A 101 7.67 11.13 30.97
C THR A 101 7.01 11.68 32.22
N LEU A 102 6.44 10.78 33.01
CA LEU A 102 5.74 11.04 34.26
C LEU A 102 6.64 10.80 35.47
N ARG A 103 6.51 11.64 36.48
CA ARG A 103 7.16 11.49 37.78
C ARG A 103 6.21 10.78 38.76
N SER A 104 6.69 9.82 39.55
CA SER A 104 5.83 9.10 40.51
C SER A 104 5.50 9.89 41.78
N GLU A 105 6.41 10.74 42.25
CA GLU A 105 6.26 11.50 43.49
C GLU A 105 6.10 13.00 43.21
N MET A 106 5.33 13.67 44.06
CA MET A 106 5.19 15.12 44.01
C MET A 106 6.52 15.82 44.31
N PRO A 107 6.80 16.97 43.65
CA PRO A 107 7.91 17.82 44.05
C PRO A 107 7.77 18.24 45.52
N GLY A 108 8.88 18.26 46.26
CA GLY A 108 8.92 18.71 47.66
C GLY A 108 9.25 20.20 47.81
N ASP A 109 9.27 20.96 46.73
CA ASP A 109 9.51 22.41 46.70
C ASP A 109 8.22 23.17 46.34
N ASP A 110 8.31 24.51 46.32
CA ASP A 110 7.14 25.40 46.16
C ASP A 110 6.54 25.40 44.73
N ARG A 111 6.98 24.49 43.85
CA ARG A 111 6.47 24.46 42.47
C ARG A 111 5.06 23.87 42.43
N THR A 112 4.18 24.48 41.62
CA THR A 112 2.86 23.92 41.38
C THR A 112 2.97 22.64 40.55
N ALA A 113 2.44 21.54 41.07
CA ALA A 113 2.37 20.27 40.37
C ALA A 113 1.07 19.54 40.75
N TYR A 114 0.68 18.58 39.91
CA TYR A 114 -0.49 17.74 40.07
C TYR A 114 -0.12 16.27 39.85
N GLU A 115 -0.84 15.37 40.53
CA GLU A 115 -0.66 13.93 40.35
C GLU A 115 -0.88 13.53 38.90
N THR A 116 -0.05 12.61 38.40
CA THR A 116 -0.11 12.12 37.03
C THR A 116 -0.28 10.60 37.03
N SER A 117 -0.98 10.07 36.04
CA SER A 117 -1.11 8.62 35.91
C SER A 117 -1.01 8.17 34.46
N LYS A 118 -0.36 7.02 34.26
CA LYS A 118 -0.34 6.34 32.96
C LYS A 118 -1.75 5.97 32.50
N ALA A 119 -2.65 5.61 33.42
CA ALA A 119 -4.03 5.26 33.10
C ALA A 119 -4.78 6.44 32.45
N GLU A 120 -4.65 7.64 33.01
CA GLU A 120 -5.20 8.87 32.43
C GLU A 120 -4.69 9.10 31.00
N LEU A 121 -3.37 9.00 30.78
CA LEU A 121 -2.79 9.16 29.44
C LEU A 121 -3.32 8.11 28.45
N ARG A 122 -3.54 6.86 28.88
CA ARG A 122 -4.12 5.79 28.04
C ARG A 122 -5.57 6.08 27.66
N ASP A 123 -6.35 6.68 28.56
CA ASP A 123 -7.75 7.03 28.28
C ASP A 123 -7.86 8.26 27.37
N LEU A 124 -6.98 9.24 27.56
CA LEU A 124 -6.82 10.35 26.61
C LEU A 124 -6.40 9.85 25.23
N SER A 125 -5.43 8.92 25.14
CA SER A 125 -4.96 8.41 23.86
C SER A 125 -6.07 7.75 23.04
N ARG A 126 -6.96 6.97 23.69
CA ARG A 126 -8.14 6.37 23.05
C ARG A 126 -9.09 7.42 22.49
N SER A 127 -9.29 8.52 23.21
CA SER A 127 -10.19 9.62 22.82
C SER A 127 -9.69 10.42 21.62
N PHE A 128 -8.37 10.42 21.39
CA PHE A 128 -7.71 11.15 20.30
C PHE A 128 -7.05 10.23 19.27
N ALA A 129 -7.47 8.96 19.22
CA ALA A 129 -7.00 7.96 18.27
C ALA A 129 -5.47 7.73 18.25
N LEU A 130 -4.77 8.06 19.33
CA LEU A 130 -3.36 7.73 19.50
C LEU A 130 -3.20 6.28 19.97
N LYS A 131 -2.36 5.53 19.25
CA LYS A 131 -2.02 4.15 19.60
C LYS A 131 -0.95 4.14 20.69
N PHE A 132 -1.27 3.55 21.83
CA PHE A 132 -0.27 3.21 22.85
C PHE A 132 0.69 2.15 22.29
N LEU A 133 1.99 2.42 22.36
CA LEU A 133 3.03 1.48 21.91
C LEU A 133 3.66 0.75 23.07
N ASP A 134 4.17 1.50 24.05
CA ASP A 134 5.00 0.96 25.12
C ASP A 134 5.07 1.90 26.32
N ASP A 135 5.57 1.37 27.44
CA ASP A 135 5.98 2.14 28.60
C ASP A 135 7.23 1.56 29.28
N ALA A 136 8.05 2.43 29.84
CA ALA A 136 9.27 2.04 30.53
C ALA A 136 9.41 2.81 31.85
N GLN A 137 9.89 2.12 32.88
CA GLN A 137 10.27 2.73 34.15
C GLN A 137 11.79 2.88 34.24
N SER A 138 12.22 3.98 34.85
CA SER A 138 13.63 4.23 35.12
C SER A 138 13.82 4.91 36.47
N ASP A 139 14.92 4.57 37.14
CA ASP A 139 15.36 5.29 38.33
C ASP A 139 15.80 6.71 37.99
N ASP A 140 15.75 7.60 38.99
CA ASP A 140 16.19 8.98 38.84
C ASP A 140 17.72 9.07 38.67
N ARG A 141 18.17 9.81 37.66
CA ARG A 141 19.60 9.99 37.38
C ARG A 141 20.31 10.94 38.35
N LEU A 142 19.57 11.61 39.24
CA LEU A 142 20.13 12.47 40.29
C LEU A 142 20.04 11.81 41.67
N ASP A 143 19.81 10.49 41.70
CA ASP A 143 19.84 9.66 42.92
C ASP A 143 18.84 10.13 44.00
N ARG A 144 17.72 10.72 43.56
CA ARG A 144 16.59 11.05 44.43
C ARG A 144 15.70 9.83 44.57
N ASP A 145 15.00 9.73 45.69
CA ASP A 145 14.00 8.68 45.93
C ASP A 145 12.72 8.95 45.12
N LEU A 146 12.83 8.83 43.80
CA LEU A 146 11.76 9.05 42.84
C LEU A 146 11.93 8.17 41.60
N ARG A 147 10.81 7.84 40.93
CA ARG A 147 10.82 7.09 39.67
C ARG A 147 10.22 7.88 38.53
N TRP A 148 10.70 7.56 37.33
CA TRP A 148 10.17 8.09 36.08
C TRP A 148 9.48 6.98 35.30
N THR A 149 8.33 7.29 34.71
CA THR A 149 7.60 6.41 33.79
C THR A 149 7.44 7.12 32.45
N SER A 150 8.14 6.64 31.42
CA SER A 150 7.98 7.10 30.05
C SER A 150 6.89 6.31 29.36
N VAL A 151 5.98 7.01 28.69
CA VAL A 151 4.89 6.40 27.90
C VAL A 151 5.01 6.87 26.46
N VAL A 152 4.91 5.92 25.52
CA VAL A 152 5.04 6.19 24.09
C VAL A 152 3.73 5.96 23.37
N PHE A 153 3.26 7.00 22.68
CA PHE A 153 2.10 6.96 21.79
C PHE A 153 2.52 7.24 20.35
N ARG A 154 1.74 6.74 19.41
CA ARG A 154 1.93 7.00 17.97
C ARG A 154 0.63 7.43 17.33
N LEU A 155 0.67 8.49 16.53
CA LEU A 155 -0.43 8.84 15.63
C LEU A 155 -0.45 7.79 14.50
N PRO A 156 -1.55 7.04 14.30
CA PRO A 156 -1.62 6.08 13.20
C PRO A 156 -1.31 6.77 11.87
N ASP A 157 -0.40 6.18 11.08
CA ASP A 157 -0.16 6.62 9.71
C ASP A 157 -1.22 5.95 8.81
N ASP A 158 -1.98 6.74 8.07
CA ASP A 158 -2.94 6.26 7.09
C ASP A 158 -2.35 6.15 5.68
N GLY A 159 -1.04 6.37 5.54
CA GLY A 159 -0.32 6.44 4.27
C GLY A 159 -0.06 7.87 3.82
N THR A 160 -0.66 8.88 4.45
CA THR A 160 -0.39 10.29 4.17
C THR A 160 1.08 10.66 4.39
N GLY A 161 1.75 10.09 5.38
CA GLY A 161 3.18 10.27 5.62
C GLY A 161 4.07 9.73 4.49
N ALA A 162 3.56 8.82 3.66
CA ALA A 162 4.28 8.30 2.49
C ALA A 162 4.07 9.13 1.22
N LEU A 163 3.05 9.99 1.15
CA LEU A 163 2.78 10.81 -0.03
C LEU A 163 3.93 11.79 -0.35
N PRO A 164 4.56 12.48 0.64
CA PRO A 164 5.76 13.29 0.37
C PRO A 164 6.90 12.48 -0.22
N LEU A 165 7.11 11.24 0.26
CA LEU A 165 8.13 10.34 -0.27
C LEU A 165 7.81 9.91 -1.70
N ILE A 166 6.57 9.49 -1.98
CA ILE A 166 6.14 9.11 -3.34
C ILE A 166 6.28 10.31 -4.30
N ARG A 167 5.88 11.50 -3.86
CA ARG A 167 6.08 12.75 -4.62
C ARG A 167 7.56 13.01 -4.89
N HIS A 168 8.42 12.83 -3.88
CA HIS A 168 9.86 12.99 -4.04
C HIS A 168 10.42 12.03 -5.10
N ILE A 169 10.07 10.74 -5.03
CA ILE A 169 10.48 9.71 -5.99
C ILE A 169 10.04 10.05 -7.42
N LEU A 170 8.85 10.63 -7.58
CA LEU A 170 8.32 10.97 -8.90
C LEU A 170 8.92 12.24 -9.50
N ILE A 171 9.10 13.30 -8.70
CA ILE A 171 9.41 14.65 -9.19
C ILE A 171 10.90 14.98 -9.06
N ASN A 172 11.50 14.68 -7.91
CA ASN A 172 12.82 15.21 -7.53
C ASN A 172 13.97 14.23 -7.81
N ASP A 173 13.62 12.98 -8.05
CA ASP A 173 14.57 11.89 -8.23
C ASP A 173 15.03 11.85 -9.70
N ASP A 174 16.34 11.98 -9.94
CA ASP A 174 16.88 11.89 -11.31
C ASP A 174 16.50 10.55 -11.96
N THR A 175 16.04 10.61 -13.22
CA THR A 175 15.60 9.45 -13.98
C THR A 175 16.51 9.23 -15.18
N SER A 176 17.20 8.08 -15.21
CA SER A 176 18.00 7.61 -16.34
C SER A 176 17.22 6.68 -17.30
N ALA A 177 15.96 6.39 -16.96
CA ALA A 177 15.02 5.52 -17.68
C ALA A 177 13.60 5.74 -17.13
N THR A 178 12.58 5.20 -17.80
CA THR A 178 11.20 5.17 -17.28
C THR A 178 10.98 4.14 -16.15
N TYR A 179 12.04 3.57 -15.60
CA TYR A 179 12.01 2.48 -14.63
C TYR A 179 11.39 2.85 -13.27
N LYS A 180 11.60 4.06 -12.76
CA LYS A 180 11.05 4.50 -11.47
C LYS A 180 9.50 4.54 -11.48
N PRO A 181 8.84 5.25 -12.44
CA PRO A 181 7.39 5.21 -12.52
C PRO A 181 6.87 3.80 -12.84
N ALA A 182 7.60 2.98 -13.60
CA ALA A 182 7.23 1.58 -13.82
C ALA A 182 7.22 0.75 -12.54
N LEU A 183 8.26 0.86 -11.69
CA LEU A 183 8.32 0.14 -10.42
C LEU A 183 7.17 0.56 -9.51
N LEU A 184 6.99 1.88 -9.32
CA LEU A 184 5.92 2.42 -8.48
C LEU A 184 4.55 1.98 -8.96
N ARG A 185 4.30 2.02 -10.28
CA ARG A 185 3.02 1.58 -10.85
C ARG A 185 2.81 0.08 -10.66
N SER A 186 3.84 -0.75 -10.89
CA SER A 186 3.75 -2.19 -10.66
C SER A 186 3.44 -2.51 -9.19
N VAL A 187 4.15 -1.90 -8.24
CA VAL A 187 3.90 -2.09 -6.80
C VAL A 187 2.50 -1.59 -6.43
N LEU A 188 2.08 -0.44 -6.94
CA LEU A 188 0.71 0.08 -6.74
C LEU A 188 -0.32 -0.93 -7.21
N ARG A 189 -0.13 -1.55 -8.38
CA ARG A 189 -1.06 -2.55 -8.90
C ARG A 189 -1.08 -3.81 -8.06
N VAL A 190 0.05 -4.29 -7.56
CA VAL A 190 0.05 -5.38 -6.59
C VAL A 190 -0.72 -4.98 -5.32
N ALA A 191 -0.45 -3.77 -4.81
CA ALA A 191 -1.05 -3.23 -3.60
C ALA A 191 -2.55 -2.98 -3.73
N ASP A 192 -3.06 -2.70 -4.93
CA ASP A 192 -4.47 -2.45 -5.20
C ASP A 192 -5.24 -3.75 -5.48
N SER A 193 -4.73 -4.59 -6.40
CA SER A 193 -5.49 -5.69 -7.01
C SER A 193 -5.06 -7.11 -6.62
N ALA A 194 -3.89 -7.28 -5.99
CA ALA A 194 -3.27 -8.58 -5.77
C ALA A 194 -2.81 -8.80 -4.31
N LYS A 195 -3.63 -8.34 -3.36
CA LYS A 195 -3.31 -8.35 -1.93
C LYS A 195 -3.19 -9.76 -1.33
N GLY A 196 -3.83 -10.76 -1.95
CA GLY A 196 -3.70 -12.16 -1.54
C GLY A 196 -2.31 -12.74 -1.81
N ALA A 197 -1.52 -12.10 -2.69
CA ALA A 197 -0.14 -12.50 -2.97
C ALA A 197 0.88 -12.03 -1.93
N VAL A 198 0.47 -11.25 -0.92
CA VAL A 198 1.37 -10.79 0.15
C VAL A 198 1.92 -12.00 0.91
N LEU A 199 3.25 -12.08 1.00
CA LEU A 199 3.97 -13.20 1.61
C LEU A 199 4.10 -13.03 3.12
N ASN A 200 4.36 -11.80 3.55
CA ASN A 200 4.55 -11.45 4.95
C ASN A 200 4.16 -9.99 5.18
N GLU A 201 3.53 -9.71 6.32
CA GLU A 201 3.19 -8.37 6.78
C GLU A 201 3.73 -8.15 8.19
N THR A 202 4.63 -7.19 8.34
CA THR A 202 5.13 -6.75 9.64
C THR A 202 4.61 -5.34 9.96
N ARG A 203 5.01 -4.79 11.11
CA ARG A 203 4.67 -3.41 11.47
C ARG A 203 5.30 -2.38 10.52
N ASP A 204 6.44 -2.72 9.92
CA ASP A 204 7.27 -1.76 9.19
C ASP A 204 7.33 -2.05 7.70
N HIS A 205 7.12 -3.30 7.27
CA HIS A 205 7.21 -3.71 5.86
C HIS A 205 6.13 -4.71 5.44
N VAL A 206 5.86 -4.72 4.14
CA VAL A 206 5.08 -5.73 3.44
C VAL A 206 5.98 -6.40 2.40
N GLU A 207 6.04 -7.72 2.42
CA GLU A 207 6.84 -8.51 1.48
C GLU A 207 5.94 -9.14 0.41
N ILE A 208 6.29 -8.93 -0.86
CA ILE A 208 5.54 -9.42 -2.02
C ILE A 208 6.45 -10.20 -2.99
N PRO A 209 5.90 -11.08 -3.85
CA PRO A 209 6.66 -11.74 -4.90
C PRO A 209 7.16 -10.72 -5.93
N LEU A 210 8.48 -10.65 -6.13
CA LEU A 210 9.09 -9.80 -7.16
C LEU A 210 8.65 -10.24 -8.56
N GLY A 211 8.34 -11.53 -8.77
CA GLY A 211 7.80 -12.01 -10.04
C GLY A 211 6.46 -11.38 -10.38
N LEU A 212 5.61 -11.07 -9.39
CA LEU A 212 4.32 -10.41 -9.64
C LEU A 212 4.52 -8.94 -10.05
N VAL A 213 5.47 -8.25 -9.42
CA VAL A 213 5.91 -6.91 -9.83
C VAL A 213 6.48 -6.95 -11.25
N ALA A 214 7.31 -7.96 -11.56
CA ALA A 214 7.89 -8.20 -12.88
C ALA A 214 6.83 -8.54 -13.94
N LEU A 215 5.75 -9.23 -13.59
CA LEU A 215 4.64 -9.52 -14.51
C LEU A 215 3.89 -8.24 -14.90
N TYR A 216 3.59 -7.36 -13.95
CA TYR A 216 3.00 -6.05 -14.26
C TYR A 216 3.94 -5.18 -15.10
N TRP A 217 5.23 -5.17 -14.74
CA TRP A 217 6.29 -4.50 -15.49
C TRP A 217 6.33 -4.98 -16.95
N LEU A 218 6.39 -6.30 -17.15
CA LEU A 218 6.41 -6.96 -18.45
C LEU A 218 5.21 -6.53 -19.29
N ARG A 219 4.00 -6.57 -18.74
CA ARG A 219 2.78 -6.23 -19.48
C ARG A 219 2.78 -4.77 -19.97
N MET A 220 3.23 -3.84 -19.13
CA MET A 220 3.32 -2.43 -19.50
C MET A 220 4.38 -2.19 -20.57
N TYR A 221 5.60 -2.70 -20.37
CA TYR A 221 6.69 -2.48 -21.30
C TYR A 221 6.53 -3.24 -22.61
N ARG A 222 5.96 -4.44 -22.61
CA ARG A 222 5.65 -5.17 -23.85
C ARG A 222 4.77 -4.31 -24.75
N TRP A 223 3.69 -3.76 -24.19
CA TRP A 223 2.79 -2.85 -24.89
C TRP A 223 3.48 -1.61 -25.42
N LEU A 224 4.27 -0.92 -24.57
CA LEU A 224 4.93 0.33 -24.97
C LEU A 224 6.05 0.12 -25.98
N ILE A 225 6.84 -0.95 -25.85
CA ILE A 225 8.02 -1.20 -26.69
C ILE A 225 7.64 -2.02 -27.92
N LEU A 226 7.04 -3.20 -27.76
CA LEU A 226 6.82 -4.15 -28.86
C LEU A 226 5.60 -3.80 -29.71
N ASP A 227 4.52 -3.31 -29.08
CA ASP A 227 3.27 -2.99 -29.79
C ASP A 227 3.23 -1.52 -30.26
N ARG A 228 3.84 -0.59 -29.52
CA ARG A 228 3.85 0.85 -29.85
C ARG A 228 5.18 1.38 -30.38
N GLY A 229 6.30 0.70 -30.13
CA GLY A 229 7.62 1.14 -30.58
C GLY A 229 8.18 2.35 -29.81
N TYR A 230 7.67 2.65 -28.62
CA TYR A 230 8.09 3.84 -27.86
C TYR A 230 9.39 3.60 -27.08
N HIS A 231 10.34 4.53 -27.25
CA HIS A 231 11.58 4.51 -26.50
C HIS A 231 11.37 4.83 -25.01
N GLN A 232 12.10 4.11 -24.15
CA GLN A 232 11.95 4.15 -22.69
C GLN A 232 13.20 4.68 -21.98
N MET A 233 14.20 5.07 -22.77
CA MET A 233 15.52 5.52 -22.34
C MET A 233 15.81 6.89 -22.95
N PRO A 234 16.61 7.75 -22.30
CA PRO A 234 17.05 9.02 -22.88
C PRO A 234 17.68 8.85 -24.28
N PRO A 235 17.57 9.85 -25.18
CA PRO A 235 18.17 9.77 -26.50
C PRO A 235 19.68 9.53 -26.44
N GLY A 236 20.19 8.61 -27.26
CA GLY A 236 21.60 8.22 -27.27
C GLY A 236 21.95 7.11 -26.28
N ASN A 237 21.06 6.78 -25.35
CA ASN A 237 21.15 5.53 -24.59
C ASN A 237 20.57 4.40 -25.46
N GLY A 238 21.17 3.21 -25.37
CA GLY A 238 20.64 2.01 -26.01
C GLY A 238 19.25 1.62 -25.49
N PRO A 239 18.70 0.48 -25.95
CA PRO A 239 17.42 -0.02 -25.46
C PRO A 239 17.49 -0.34 -23.96
N PRO A 240 16.34 -0.47 -23.27
CA PRO A 240 16.29 -0.98 -21.90
C PRO A 240 17.11 -2.26 -21.72
N ALA A 241 17.71 -2.46 -20.56
CA ALA A 241 18.60 -3.60 -20.31
C ALA A 241 17.90 -4.97 -20.44
N PHE A 242 16.57 -5.02 -20.20
CA PHE A 242 15.75 -6.21 -20.40
C PHE A 242 15.19 -6.35 -21.81
N ASP A 243 15.37 -5.37 -22.69
CA ASP A 243 14.90 -5.39 -24.07
C ASP A 243 15.89 -6.14 -24.96
N ASP A 244 16.02 -7.44 -24.69
CA ASP A 244 16.92 -8.38 -25.35
C ASP A 244 16.18 -9.30 -26.34
N GLU A 245 16.89 -10.28 -26.92
CA GLU A 245 16.30 -11.24 -27.85
C GLU A 245 15.16 -12.07 -27.23
N HIS A 246 15.16 -12.26 -25.90
CA HIS A 246 14.11 -13.01 -25.20
C HIS A 246 12.86 -12.17 -25.01
N PHE A 247 13.01 -10.90 -24.63
CA PHE A 247 11.88 -9.98 -24.55
C PHE A 247 11.28 -9.72 -25.94
N GLN A 248 12.11 -9.53 -26.97
CA GLN A 248 11.65 -9.35 -28.35
C GLN A 248 10.88 -10.57 -28.89
N PHE A 249 11.23 -11.79 -28.46
CA PHE A 249 10.48 -13.01 -28.81
C PHE A 249 9.00 -12.93 -28.39
N LEU A 250 8.69 -12.19 -27.32
CA LEU A 250 7.32 -12.06 -26.78
C LEU A 250 6.36 -11.31 -27.70
N GLN A 251 6.84 -10.67 -28.78
CA GLN A 251 5.99 -10.10 -29.82
C GLN A 251 5.14 -11.18 -30.51
N ARG A 252 5.58 -12.45 -30.49
CA ARG A 252 4.86 -13.61 -31.05
C ARG A 252 3.68 -14.07 -30.18
N LEU A 253 3.64 -13.65 -28.92
CA LEU A 253 2.61 -14.03 -27.95
C LEU A 253 1.56 -12.93 -27.85
N SER A 254 0.32 -13.29 -27.50
CA SER A 254 -0.73 -12.31 -27.29
C SER A 254 -0.62 -11.66 -25.90
N ALA A 255 -1.18 -10.47 -25.73
CA ALA A 255 -1.28 -9.84 -24.40
C ALA A 255 -2.04 -10.72 -23.38
N SER A 256 -2.98 -11.55 -23.86
CA SER A 256 -3.76 -12.46 -23.02
C SER A 256 -2.99 -13.68 -22.50
N ASP A 257 -1.82 -13.98 -23.07
CA ASP A 257 -0.96 -15.08 -22.61
C ASP A 257 -0.28 -14.75 -21.28
N PHE A 258 -0.05 -13.48 -20.96
CA PHE A 258 0.62 -13.04 -19.73
C PHE A 258 -0.35 -12.95 -18.53
N ARG A 259 -1.17 -13.99 -18.36
CA ARG A 259 -2.13 -14.15 -17.27
C ARG A 259 -1.72 -15.27 -16.31
N LEU A 260 -2.19 -15.18 -15.08
CA LEU A 260 -1.95 -16.21 -14.07
C LEU A 260 -2.50 -17.57 -14.52
N GLY A 261 -1.77 -18.64 -14.17
CA GLY A 261 -2.07 -20.01 -14.54
C GLY A 261 -1.76 -20.38 -15.99
N ARG A 262 -1.30 -19.46 -16.86
CA ARG A 262 -0.90 -19.82 -18.23
C ARG A 262 0.37 -20.68 -18.16
N ARG A 263 0.29 -21.87 -18.76
CA ARG A 263 1.43 -22.77 -18.96
C ARG A 263 2.08 -22.54 -20.32
N PHE A 264 3.40 -22.41 -20.34
CA PHE A 264 4.26 -22.32 -21.51
C PHE A 264 5.18 -23.53 -21.60
N THR A 265 5.56 -23.93 -22.81
CA THR A 265 6.45 -25.08 -23.04
C THR A 265 7.48 -24.77 -24.14
N GLY A 266 8.53 -25.57 -24.22
CA GLY A 266 9.53 -25.48 -25.28
C GLY A 266 10.26 -24.14 -25.32
N ALA A 267 10.33 -23.53 -26.50
CA ALA A 267 11.00 -22.23 -26.70
C ALA A 267 10.30 -21.09 -25.93
N GLU A 268 8.96 -21.06 -25.91
CA GLU A 268 8.20 -20.01 -25.20
C GLU A 268 8.56 -19.98 -23.71
N ALA A 269 8.64 -21.16 -23.08
CA ALA A 269 9.02 -21.30 -21.69
C ALA A 269 10.42 -20.73 -21.40
N ARG A 270 11.39 -21.02 -22.27
CA ARG A 270 12.78 -20.55 -22.11
C ARG A 270 12.88 -19.04 -22.26
N HIS A 271 12.33 -18.48 -23.34
CA HIS A 271 12.33 -17.03 -23.54
C HIS A 271 11.64 -16.31 -22.39
N LEU A 272 10.49 -16.80 -21.92
CA LEU A 272 9.79 -16.19 -20.80
C LEU A 272 10.62 -16.23 -19.50
N ILE A 273 11.26 -17.37 -19.19
CA ILE A 273 12.13 -17.50 -18.01
C ILE A 273 13.29 -16.49 -18.07
N GLU A 274 13.97 -16.39 -19.20
CA GLU A 274 15.09 -15.44 -19.36
C GLU A 274 14.60 -13.98 -19.29
N THR A 275 13.45 -13.65 -19.88
CA THR A 275 12.85 -12.33 -19.73
C THR A 275 12.55 -11.99 -18.26
N PHE A 276 11.99 -12.92 -17.48
CA PHE A 276 11.77 -12.69 -16.05
C PHE A 276 13.08 -12.49 -15.28
N ARG A 277 14.18 -13.16 -15.66
CA ARG A 277 15.51 -12.91 -15.09
C ARG A 277 16.00 -11.51 -15.43
N ALA A 278 15.93 -11.11 -16.69
CA ALA A 278 16.38 -9.79 -17.14
C ALA A 278 15.58 -8.65 -16.49
N ILE A 279 14.26 -8.79 -16.37
CA ILE A 279 13.40 -7.83 -15.67
C ILE A 279 13.74 -7.79 -14.17
N ARG A 280 13.87 -8.95 -13.50
CA ARG A 280 14.25 -9.02 -12.08
C ARG A 280 15.56 -8.28 -11.84
N ASP A 281 16.58 -8.57 -12.64
CA ASP A 281 17.91 -7.98 -12.48
C ASP A 281 17.87 -6.48 -12.79
N THR A 282 17.12 -6.05 -13.81
CA THR A 282 16.90 -4.62 -14.10
C THR A 282 16.21 -3.88 -12.95
N ILE A 283 15.15 -4.44 -12.36
CA ILE A 283 14.47 -3.82 -11.21
C ILE A 283 15.41 -3.70 -10.02
N ARG A 284 16.15 -4.78 -9.73
CA ARG A 284 17.10 -4.87 -8.60
C ARG A 284 18.25 -3.87 -8.73
N GLU A 285 18.89 -3.85 -9.90
CA GLU A 285 20.10 -3.05 -10.14
C GLU A 285 19.77 -1.61 -10.52
N GLY A 286 18.53 -1.36 -10.96
CA GLY A 286 18.00 -0.03 -11.27
C GLY A 286 17.13 0.52 -10.14
N PRO A 287 15.81 0.67 -10.36
CA PRO A 287 14.95 1.50 -9.52
C PRO A 287 14.89 1.06 -8.05
N ALA A 288 14.95 -0.24 -7.72
CA ALA A 288 14.93 -0.66 -6.32
C ALA A 288 16.19 -0.21 -5.55
N ARG A 289 17.36 -0.24 -6.22
CA ARG A 289 18.64 0.20 -5.65
C ARG A 289 18.74 1.72 -5.52
N PHE A 290 18.19 2.46 -6.49
CA PHE A 290 18.39 3.91 -6.60
C PHE A 290 17.24 4.76 -6.07
N ILE A 291 16.09 4.17 -5.75
CA ILE A 291 15.03 4.87 -5.00
C ILE A 291 15.40 4.81 -3.51
N MET A 292 15.97 5.90 -3.02
CA MET A 292 16.49 6.04 -1.65
C MET A 292 15.63 7.00 -0.82
N TYR A 293 15.72 6.91 0.51
CA TYR A 293 15.11 7.92 1.36
C TYR A 293 15.86 9.25 1.21
N PRO A 294 15.15 10.40 1.15
CA PRO A 294 15.76 11.72 0.99
C PRO A 294 16.86 11.97 2.03
N GLY A 295 18.05 12.37 1.55
CA GLY A 295 19.19 12.69 2.42
C GLY A 295 19.94 11.48 3.01
N THR A 296 19.61 10.25 2.58
CA THR A 296 20.25 9.02 3.08
C THR A 296 20.81 8.19 1.93
N GLN A 297 21.50 7.09 2.26
CA GLN A 297 21.85 6.02 1.31
C GLN A 297 20.94 4.78 1.47
N ASP A 298 19.88 4.89 2.27
CA ASP A 298 19.00 3.79 2.58
C ASP A 298 17.97 3.61 1.47
N GLN A 299 17.81 2.38 1.01
CA GLN A 299 16.86 2.03 -0.05
C GLN A 299 15.43 2.03 0.50
N VAL A 300 14.49 2.57 -0.27
CA VAL A 300 13.06 2.47 0.07
C VAL A 300 12.56 1.05 -0.16
N PHE A 301 13.00 0.41 -1.24
CA PHE A 301 12.61 -0.95 -1.60
C PHE A 301 13.77 -1.91 -1.39
N GLU A 302 13.61 -2.89 -0.52
CA GLU A 302 14.62 -3.94 -0.34
C GLU A 302 14.22 -5.16 -1.16
N TYR A 303 15.19 -5.80 -1.80
CA TYR A 303 14.95 -7.03 -2.55
C TYR A 303 15.47 -8.25 -1.79
N GLY A 304 14.72 -9.34 -1.81
CA GLY A 304 15.17 -10.63 -1.31
C GLY A 304 15.82 -11.48 -2.41
N SER A 305 16.43 -12.59 -2.01
CA SER A 305 16.97 -13.56 -2.96
C SER A 305 15.85 -14.33 -3.68
N GLY A 306 16.10 -14.65 -4.94
CA GLY A 306 15.22 -15.46 -5.78
C GLY A 306 16.05 -16.33 -6.70
N HIS A 307 15.59 -17.55 -6.97
CA HIS A 307 16.25 -18.46 -7.87
C HIS A 307 15.26 -19.09 -8.85
N ILE A 308 15.33 -18.63 -10.10
CA ILE A 308 14.55 -19.19 -11.20
C ILE A 308 15.33 -20.33 -11.84
N ARG A 309 14.82 -21.56 -11.73
CA ARG A 309 15.41 -22.72 -12.40
C ARG A 309 15.17 -22.65 -13.90
N SER A 310 16.19 -22.97 -14.71
CA SER A 310 15.98 -23.16 -16.15
C SER A 310 15.09 -24.38 -16.38
N SER A 311 14.09 -24.23 -17.25
CA SER A 311 13.11 -25.27 -17.53
C SER A 311 12.59 -25.16 -18.96
N ASN A 312 12.12 -26.28 -19.51
CA ASN A 312 11.40 -26.33 -20.79
C ASN A 312 9.88 -26.19 -20.62
N ALA A 313 9.41 -26.01 -19.39
CA ALA A 313 8.01 -25.75 -19.07
C ALA A 313 7.91 -24.85 -17.83
N ILE A 314 6.96 -23.93 -17.87
CA ILE A 314 6.69 -22.98 -16.80
C ILE A 314 5.20 -22.69 -16.76
N THR A 315 4.64 -22.55 -15.57
CA THR A 315 3.31 -21.97 -15.37
C THR A 315 3.50 -20.63 -14.67
N LEU A 316 2.76 -19.60 -15.10
CA LEU A 316 2.70 -18.32 -14.38
C LEU A 316 1.81 -18.44 -13.13
N ASP A 317 2.28 -19.22 -12.15
CA ASP A 317 1.64 -19.42 -10.85
C ASP A 317 2.38 -18.67 -9.73
N LEU A 318 1.77 -18.61 -8.55
CA LEU A 318 2.37 -17.90 -7.42
C LEU A 318 3.74 -18.48 -7.01
N ASP A 319 3.96 -19.78 -7.20
CA ASP A 319 5.23 -20.44 -6.88
C ASP A 319 6.35 -19.99 -7.82
N PHE A 320 6.10 -19.93 -9.12
CA PHE A 320 7.04 -19.34 -10.07
C PHE A 320 7.31 -17.86 -9.74
N LEU A 321 6.27 -17.07 -9.48
CA LEU A 321 6.42 -15.64 -9.20
C LEU A 321 7.20 -15.38 -7.90
N LYS A 322 7.09 -16.25 -6.90
CA LYS A 322 7.95 -16.25 -5.70
C LYS A 322 9.40 -16.65 -6.03
N ALA A 323 9.59 -17.64 -6.92
CA ALA A 323 10.92 -18.09 -7.32
C ALA A 323 11.74 -17.00 -8.03
N VAL A 324 11.08 -16.02 -8.65
CA VAL A 324 11.74 -14.82 -9.20
C VAL A 324 12.47 -14.03 -8.11
N GLY A 325 11.91 -13.96 -6.89
CA GLY A 325 12.45 -13.26 -5.73
C GLY A 325 11.36 -12.57 -4.93
N THR A 326 11.74 -11.77 -3.94
CA THR A 326 10.82 -10.97 -3.12
C THR A 326 11.19 -9.49 -3.16
N LEU A 327 10.20 -8.63 -2.93
CA LEU A 327 10.36 -7.19 -2.76
C LEU A 327 9.70 -6.78 -1.44
N ARG A 328 10.43 -6.08 -0.58
CA ARG A 328 9.92 -5.49 0.65
C ARG A 328 9.61 -4.03 0.41
N VAL A 329 8.36 -3.67 0.71
CA VAL A 329 7.82 -2.32 0.59
C VAL A 329 7.56 -1.78 1.99
N PRO A 330 7.98 -0.56 2.34
CA PRO A 330 7.67 0.04 3.63
C PRO A 330 6.16 0.09 3.82
N ARG A 331 5.67 -0.27 5.01
CA ARG A 331 4.25 -0.44 5.30
C ARG A 331 3.44 0.81 4.95
N ARG A 332 3.95 1.99 5.30
CA ARG A 332 3.34 3.28 4.97
C ARG A 332 3.22 3.52 3.45
N VAL A 333 4.24 3.15 2.67
CA VAL A 333 4.23 3.28 1.20
C VAL A 333 3.21 2.31 0.60
N TRP A 334 3.22 1.05 1.04
CA TRP A 334 2.26 0.04 0.61
C TRP A 334 0.82 0.47 0.87
N GLU A 335 0.53 0.95 2.07
CA GLU A 335 -0.80 1.41 2.45
C GLU A 335 -1.23 2.65 1.67
N ALA A 336 -0.32 3.61 1.45
CA ALA A 336 -0.60 4.78 0.62
C ALA A 336 -0.97 4.37 -0.82
N LEU A 337 -0.16 3.50 -1.44
CA LEU A 337 -0.42 3.00 -2.79
C LEU A 337 -1.75 2.24 -2.88
N ALA A 338 -2.11 1.46 -1.84
CA ALA A 338 -3.35 0.70 -1.81
C ALA A 338 -4.60 1.54 -1.55
N ARG A 339 -4.52 2.58 -0.70
CA ARG A 339 -5.67 3.41 -0.29
C ARG A 339 -5.90 4.61 -1.21
N HIS A 340 -4.82 5.17 -1.75
CA HIS A 340 -4.86 6.37 -2.59
C HIS A 340 -4.47 6.07 -4.04
N ALA A 341 -4.64 4.83 -4.50
CA ALA A 341 -4.34 4.39 -5.86
C ALA A 341 -4.94 5.33 -6.93
N SER A 342 -6.18 5.75 -6.74
CA SER A 342 -6.91 6.65 -7.66
C SER A 342 -6.32 8.06 -7.77
N TRP A 343 -5.47 8.47 -6.82
CA TRP A 343 -4.83 9.79 -6.80
C TRP A 343 -3.34 9.67 -7.15
N ILE A 344 -2.68 8.62 -6.66
CA ILE A 344 -1.25 8.38 -6.89
C ILE A 344 -1.00 7.89 -8.31
N GLU A 345 -1.81 6.96 -8.84
CA GLU A 345 -1.55 6.41 -10.17
C GLU A 345 -1.58 7.49 -11.26
N PRO A 346 -2.57 8.41 -11.33
CA PRO A 346 -2.53 9.52 -12.29
C PRO A 346 -1.24 10.36 -12.21
N SER A 347 -0.68 10.59 -11.02
CA SER A 347 0.60 11.28 -10.87
C SER A 347 1.77 10.47 -11.44
N ILE A 348 1.78 9.15 -11.21
CA ILE A 348 2.78 8.26 -11.82
C ILE A 348 2.67 8.29 -13.35
N LEU A 349 1.46 8.25 -13.90
CA LEU A 349 1.23 8.31 -15.35
C LEU A 349 1.66 9.65 -15.94
N SER A 350 1.33 10.76 -15.29
CA SER A 350 1.75 12.10 -15.72
C SER A 350 3.27 12.15 -15.83
N ARG A 351 3.97 11.69 -14.80
CA ARG A 351 5.44 11.65 -14.81
C ARG A 351 5.98 10.76 -15.93
N TRP A 352 5.39 9.59 -16.16
CA TRP A 352 5.84 8.71 -17.23
C TRP A 352 5.59 9.32 -18.62
N VAL A 353 4.44 9.99 -18.82
CA VAL A 353 4.16 10.74 -20.07
C VAL A 353 5.24 11.79 -20.32
N GLU A 354 5.58 12.61 -19.31
CA GLU A 354 6.66 13.61 -19.44
C GLU A 354 8.00 12.96 -19.84
N LEU A 355 8.32 11.79 -19.31
CA LEU A 355 9.54 11.07 -19.70
C LEU A 355 9.48 10.57 -21.15
N LEU A 356 8.34 10.03 -21.59
CA LEU A 356 8.17 9.57 -22.98
C LEU A 356 8.22 10.73 -23.98
N GLU A 357 7.64 11.87 -23.64
CA GLU A 357 7.73 13.10 -24.44
C GLU A 357 9.19 13.56 -24.60
N ASN A 358 10.01 13.40 -23.55
CA ASN A 358 11.43 13.76 -23.58
C ASN A 358 12.33 12.70 -24.24
N TYR A 359 12.02 11.42 -24.09
CA TYR A 359 12.88 10.31 -24.50
C TYR A 359 12.60 9.82 -25.91
N ASP A 360 11.32 9.70 -26.25
CA ASP A 360 10.85 9.29 -27.57
C ASP A 360 10.48 10.51 -28.40
N GLY A 361 9.53 11.31 -27.91
CA GLY A 361 9.10 12.56 -28.54
C GLY A 361 8.45 12.42 -29.93
N THR A 362 8.16 11.20 -30.41
CA THR A 362 7.66 10.99 -31.78
C THR A 362 6.13 10.89 -31.88
N ALA A 363 5.44 10.58 -30.79
CA ALA A 363 4.00 10.35 -30.79
C ALA A 363 3.17 11.66 -30.81
N PRO A 364 1.95 11.65 -31.39
CA PRO A 364 1.09 12.84 -31.39
C PRO A 364 0.57 13.17 -29.98
N PRO A 365 0.10 14.42 -29.74
CA PRO A 365 -0.42 14.84 -28.45
C PRO A 365 -1.48 13.87 -27.90
N GLY A 366 -1.32 13.45 -26.64
CA GLY A 366 -2.22 12.52 -25.97
C GLY A 366 -1.92 11.04 -26.21
N ALA A 367 -1.17 10.65 -27.25
CA ALA A 367 -0.94 9.24 -27.57
C ALA A 367 -0.20 8.47 -26.47
N TYR A 368 0.80 9.09 -25.81
CA TYR A 368 1.46 8.45 -24.66
C TYR A 368 0.51 8.25 -23.49
N ARG A 369 -0.35 9.23 -23.22
CA ARG A 369 -1.36 9.13 -22.16
C ARG A 369 -2.34 8.02 -22.49
N ASP A 370 -2.78 7.90 -23.73
CA ASP A 370 -3.68 6.82 -24.17
C ASP A 370 -3.00 5.46 -24.11
N ALA A 371 -1.72 5.37 -24.49
CA ALA A 371 -0.95 4.12 -24.40
C ALA A 371 -0.69 3.70 -22.94
N LEU A 372 -0.51 4.66 -22.03
CA LEU A 372 -0.31 4.42 -20.60
C LEU A 372 -1.62 4.27 -19.83
N SER A 373 -2.72 4.85 -20.32
CA SER A 373 -4.07 4.47 -19.92
C SER A 373 -4.16 2.96 -20.14
N TRP A 374 -4.48 2.23 -19.08
CA TRP A 374 -4.20 0.79 -19.01
C TRP A 374 -4.57 0.11 -20.33
N PRO A 375 -3.70 -0.75 -20.91
CA PRO A 375 -4.11 -1.56 -22.05
C PRO A 375 -5.36 -2.30 -21.58
N ASN A 376 -6.53 -1.93 -22.12
CA ASN A 376 -7.83 -2.41 -21.65
C ASN A 376 -7.66 -3.88 -21.27
N VAL A 377 -7.75 -4.21 -19.97
CA VAL A 377 -8.05 -5.59 -19.63
C VAL A 377 -9.39 -5.76 -20.31
N GLU A 378 -9.43 -6.36 -21.51
CA GLU A 378 -10.63 -6.37 -22.33
C GLU A 378 -11.77 -6.75 -21.42
N HIS A 379 -12.77 -5.88 -21.22
CA HIS A 379 -13.91 -6.23 -20.38
C HIS A 379 -14.62 -7.38 -21.08
N SER A 380 -14.23 -8.60 -20.71
CA SER A 380 -14.45 -9.78 -21.53
C SER A 380 -14.97 -10.87 -20.64
N THR A 381 -16.20 -11.23 -20.94
CA THR A 381 -16.89 -12.37 -20.36
C THR A 381 -16.94 -13.54 -21.34
N ARG A 382 -16.30 -13.41 -22.51
CA ARG A 382 -16.47 -14.33 -23.65
C ARG A 382 -16.15 -15.77 -23.30
N GLU A 383 -15.04 -15.99 -22.59
CA GLU A 383 -14.59 -17.35 -22.21
C GLU A 383 -15.59 -18.03 -21.27
N VAL A 384 -16.03 -17.32 -20.22
CA VAL A 384 -17.02 -17.85 -19.28
C VAL A 384 -18.40 -17.97 -19.91
N ARG A 385 -18.74 -17.10 -20.86
CA ARG A 385 -19.96 -17.21 -21.67
C ARG A 385 -19.93 -18.47 -22.52
N THR A 386 -18.81 -18.80 -23.18
CA THR A 386 -18.64 -20.07 -23.93
C THR A 386 -18.74 -21.28 -23.01
N LEU A 387 -18.11 -21.24 -21.83
CA LEU A 387 -18.19 -22.32 -20.84
C LEU A 387 -19.64 -22.55 -20.37
N ALA A 388 -20.37 -21.47 -20.08
CA ALA A 388 -21.78 -21.55 -19.70
C ALA A 388 -22.65 -22.15 -20.82
N ALA A 389 -22.37 -21.81 -22.08
CA ALA A 389 -23.08 -22.39 -23.23
C ALA A 389 -22.84 -23.89 -23.35
N GLN A 390 -21.58 -24.33 -23.23
CA GLN A 390 -21.22 -25.76 -23.25
C GLN A 390 -21.88 -26.56 -22.10
N LEU A 391 -21.99 -25.96 -20.91
CA LEU A 391 -22.70 -26.56 -19.77
C LEU A 391 -24.21 -26.71 -20.02
N GLN A 392 -24.84 -25.74 -20.71
CA GLN A 392 -26.24 -25.86 -21.11
C GLN A 392 -26.44 -26.91 -22.21
N GLU A 393 -25.56 -26.93 -23.22
CA GLU A 393 -25.62 -27.89 -24.34
C GLU A 393 -25.44 -29.35 -23.88
N SER A 394 -24.63 -29.58 -22.85
CA SER A 394 -24.45 -30.89 -22.21
C SER A 394 -25.64 -31.31 -21.31
N GLY A 395 -26.72 -30.54 -21.27
CA GLY A 395 -27.93 -30.83 -20.51
C GLY A 395 -27.89 -30.38 -19.05
N GLY A 396 -26.84 -29.69 -18.63
CA GLY A 396 -26.70 -29.13 -17.29
C GLY A 396 -27.62 -27.92 -17.07
N PRO A 397 -28.34 -27.83 -15.93
CA PRO A 397 -29.16 -26.66 -15.66
C PRO A 397 -28.27 -25.46 -15.26
N LEU A 398 -28.49 -24.30 -15.90
CA LEU A 398 -27.86 -23.04 -15.54
C LEU A 398 -28.83 -22.18 -14.71
N TYR A 399 -28.32 -21.57 -13.64
CA TYR A 399 -29.12 -20.73 -12.73
C TYR A 399 -28.48 -19.36 -12.57
N CYS A 400 -29.32 -18.33 -12.45
CA CYS A 400 -28.87 -17.00 -12.06
C CYS A 400 -28.35 -17.06 -10.63
N VAL A 401 -27.07 -16.72 -10.43
CA VAL A 401 -26.45 -16.77 -9.10
C VAL A 401 -27.16 -15.84 -8.11
N TRP A 402 -27.59 -14.67 -8.56
CA TRP A 402 -28.22 -13.69 -7.67
C TRP A 402 -29.67 -14.02 -7.32
N SER A 403 -30.53 -14.30 -8.31
CA SER A 403 -31.97 -14.54 -8.10
C SER A 403 -32.34 -16.00 -7.84
N GLY A 404 -31.47 -16.95 -8.19
CA GLY A 404 -31.75 -18.40 -8.13
C GLY A 404 -32.69 -18.92 -9.21
N LYS A 405 -33.24 -18.06 -10.08
CA LYS A 405 -34.08 -18.47 -11.21
C LYS A 405 -33.25 -19.24 -12.25
N ARG A 406 -33.87 -20.23 -12.88
CA ARG A 406 -33.27 -20.99 -13.98
C ARG A 406 -33.13 -20.09 -15.22
N LEU A 407 -31.98 -20.18 -15.89
CA LEU A 407 -31.67 -19.40 -17.09
C LEU A 407 -32.01 -20.22 -18.33
N ASN A 408 -33.23 -20.06 -18.85
CA ASN A 408 -33.70 -20.74 -20.06
C ASN A 408 -33.70 -19.82 -21.30
N ASP A 409 -34.04 -18.55 -21.12
CA ASP A 409 -34.32 -17.59 -22.21
C ASP A 409 -33.18 -16.58 -22.41
N GLY A 410 -31.93 -17.05 -22.28
CA GLY A 410 -30.72 -16.23 -22.35
C GLY A 410 -30.14 -15.88 -20.98
N TYR A 411 -28.87 -15.47 -20.99
CA TYR A 411 -28.11 -15.13 -19.79
C TYR A 411 -27.00 -14.13 -20.09
N ASP A 412 -26.57 -13.45 -19.04
CA ASP A 412 -25.34 -12.67 -19.00
C ASP A 412 -24.34 -13.29 -18.03
N ILE A 413 -23.10 -12.82 -18.10
CA ILE A 413 -22.06 -13.09 -17.11
C ILE A 413 -21.80 -11.77 -16.38
N ASP A 414 -22.11 -11.72 -15.10
CA ASP A 414 -21.87 -10.57 -14.22
C ASP A 414 -20.48 -10.65 -13.59
N HIS A 415 -19.87 -9.49 -13.40
CA HIS A 415 -18.71 -9.32 -12.55
C HIS A 415 -19.17 -9.12 -11.10
N CYS A 416 -18.95 -10.12 -10.24
CA CYS A 416 -19.35 -10.10 -8.83
C CYS A 416 -18.96 -8.78 -8.14
N PHE A 417 -17.71 -8.36 -8.31
CA PHE A 417 -17.29 -6.98 -8.08
C PHE A 417 -17.27 -6.22 -9.40
N PRO A 418 -17.95 -5.06 -9.46
CA PRO A 418 -18.13 -4.32 -10.70
C PRO A 418 -16.80 -3.91 -11.31
N PHE A 419 -16.63 -4.16 -12.61
CA PHE A 419 -15.37 -3.95 -13.32
C PHE A 419 -14.84 -2.52 -13.18
N LYS A 420 -15.72 -1.52 -13.12
CA LYS A 420 -15.37 -0.11 -12.88
C LYS A 420 -14.56 0.13 -11.61
N HIS A 421 -14.87 -0.60 -10.54
CA HIS A 421 -14.25 -0.46 -9.22
C HIS A 421 -13.19 -1.54 -8.95
N TRP A 422 -13.26 -2.65 -9.69
CA TRP A 422 -12.36 -3.79 -9.61
C TRP A 422 -12.16 -4.40 -11.01
N PRO A 423 -11.28 -3.80 -11.86
CA PRO A 423 -11.13 -4.17 -13.27
C PRO A 423 -10.42 -5.51 -13.42
N ASN A 424 -11.18 -6.59 -13.24
CA ASN A 424 -10.68 -7.93 -13.07
C ASN A 424 -11.62 -8.96 -13.73
N ASN A 425 -11.12 -9.69 -14.73
CA ASN A 425 -11.84 -10.78 -15.41
C ASN A 425 -11.45 -12.17 -14.88
N HIS A 426 -11.05 -12.27 -13.62
CA HIS A 426 -10.72 -13.56 -13.03
C HIS A 426 -11.96 -14.43 -12.96
N LEU A 427 -11.78 -15.73 -13.14
CA LEU A 427 -12.86 -16.71 -13.21
C LEU A 427 -13.77 -16.67 -11.97
N TRP A 428 -13.18 -16.47 -10.78
CA TRP A 428 -13.96 -16.36 -9.55
C TRP A 428 -14.91 -15.16 -9.53
N ASN A 429 -14.60 -14.09 -10.26
CA ASN A 429 -15.38 -12.86 -10.31
C ASN A 429 -16.50 -12.93 -11.35
N LEU A 430 -16.58 -13.98 -12.19
CA LEU A 430 -17.51 -14.08 -13.31
C LEU A 430 -18.63 -15.09 -13.03
N LEU A 431 -19.88 -14.59 -12.95
CA LEU A 431 -21.03 -15.36 -12.47
C LEU A 431 -22.20 -15.32 -13.48
N PRO A 432 -22.88 -16.43 -13.78
CA PRO A 432 -24.04 -16.43 -14.64
C PRO A 432 -25.21 -15.71 -13.97
N THR A 433 -25.85 -14.81 -14.71
CA THR A 433 -26.94 -13.98 -14.21
C THR A 433 -28.03 -13.77 -15.27
N ALA A 434 -29.22 -13.38 -14.82
CA ALA A 434 -30.28 -12.94 -15.71
C ALA A 434 -29.97 -11.51 -16.21
N PRO A 435 -30.21 -11.17 -17.48
CA PRO A 435 -29.90 -9.85 -18.03
C PRO A 435 -30.51 -8.67 -17.25
N GLU A 436 -31.75 -8.80 -16.78
CA GLU A 436 -32.43 -7.75 -16.01
C GLU A 436 -31.76 -7.52 -14.65
N VAL A 437 -31.29 -8.61 -14.03
CA VAL A 437 -30.59 -8.59 -12.74
C VAL A 437 -29.19 -8.00 -12.91
N ASN A 438 -28.50 -8.34 -13.99
CA ASN A 438 -27.21 -7.77 -14.37
C ASN A 438 -27.30 -6.25 -14.54
N SER A 439 -28.26 -5.82 -15.35
CA SER A 439 -28.52 -4.40 -15.62
C SER A 439 -28.91 -3.64 -14.34
N GLY A 440 -29.73 -4.24 -13.47
CA GLY A 440 -30.13 -3.66 -12.20
C GLY A 440 -28.99 -3.52 -11.19
N LYS A 441 -28.00 -4.42 -11.21
CA LYS A 441 -26.78 -4.31 -10.39
C LYS A 441 -25.85 -3.22 -10.92
N SER A 442 -25.63 -3.16 -12.23
CA SER A 442 -24.76 -2.17 -12.89
C SER A 442 -23.38 -2.08 -12.20
N ASP A 443 -22.93 -0.86 -11.88
CA ASP A 443 -21.67 -0.56 -11.19
C ASP A 443 -21.73 -0.75 -9.66
N SER A 444 -22.82 -1.30 -9.12
CA SER A 444 -23.01 -1.46 -7.67
C SER A 444 -22.39 -2.75 -7.12
N LEU A 445 -22.02 -2.72 -5.85
CA LEU A 445 -21.49 -3.88 -5.13
C LEU A 445 -22.64 -4.73 -4.56
N PRO A 446 -22.64 -6.07 -4.66
CA PRO A 446 -23.66 -6.88 -4.01
C PRO A 446 -23.62 -6.66 -2.49
N SER A 447 -24.78 -6.41 -1.86
CA SER A 447 -24.92 -6.21 -0.42
C SER A 447 -24.42 -7.43 0.35
N ALA A 448 -24.08 -7.26 1.63
CA ALA A 448 -23.68 -8.39 2.47
C ALA A 448 -24.80 -9.45 2.55
N GLN A 449 -26.05 -9.02 2.61
CA GLN A 449 -27.22 -9.91 2.63
C GLN A 449 -27.42 -10.62 1.28
N GLN A 450 -27.24 -9.91 0.16
CA GLN A 450 -27.35 -10.49 -1.18
C GLN A 450 -26.27 -11.53 -1.42
N LEU A 451 -25.03 -11.23 -1.04
CA LEU A 451 -23.93 -12.17 -1.14
C LEU A 451 -24.21 -13.41 -0.28
N HIS A 452 -24.74 -13.22 0.94
CA HIS A 452 -25.12 -14.30 1.83
C HIS A 452 -26.21 -15.22 1.25
N LYS A 453 -27.26 -14.63 0.67
CA LYS A 453 -28.33 -15.38 -0.01
C LYS A 453 -27.82 -16.18 -1.22
N ALA A 454 -26.72 -15.77 -1.84
CA ALA A 454 -26.18 -16.35 -3.07
C ALA A 454 -25.03 -17.36 -2.84
N GLU A 455 -24.56 -17.54 -1.61
CA GLU A 455 -23.39 -18.36 -1.25
C GLU A 455 -23.41 -19.76 -1.89
N ASP A 456 -24.47 -20.54 -1.63
CA ASP A 456 -24.60 -21.90 -2.17
C ASP A 456 -24.59 -21.93 -3.71
N ARG A 457 -25.12 -20.87 -4.35
CA ARG A 457 -25.19 -20.78 -5.81
C ARG A 457 -23.86 -20.39 -6.42
N ILE A 458 -23.10 -19.50 -5.76
CA ILE A 458 -21.72 -19.17 -6.13
C ILE A 458 -20.84 -20.42 -6.03
N LEU A 459 -20.89 -21.12 -4.89
CA LEU A 459 -20.12 -22.35 -4.68
C LEU A 459 -20.47 -23.43 -5.69
N ARG A 460 -21.76 -23.62 -5.97
CA ARG A 460 -22.24 -24.56 -6.99
C ARG A 460 -21.73 -24.20 -8.38
N TRP A 461 -21.78 -22.92 -8.76
CA TRP A 461 -21.26 -22.45 -10.04
C TRP A 461 -19.76 -22.71 -10.15
N TRP A 462 -18.96 -22.28 -9.18
CA TRP A 462 -17.51 -22.51 -9.20
C TRP A 462 -17.16 -23.99 -9.27
N ASN A 463 -17.85 -24.83 -8.50
CA ASN A 463 -17.66 -26.27 -8.54
C ASN A 463 -18.03 -26.87 -9.91
N GLN A 464 -19.14 -26.46 -10.51
CA GLN A 464 -19.61 -26.98 -11.80
C GLN A 464 -18.76 -26.49 -12.97
N ALA A 465 -18.35 -25.22 -12.96
CA ALA A 465 -17.66 -24.58 -14.06
C ALA A 465 -16.17 -24.93 -14.11
N TYR A 466 -15.53 -25.10 -12.95
CA TYR A 466 -14.06 -25.14 -12.90
C TYR A 466 -13.49 -26.44 -12.36
N ARG A 467 -14.17 -27.14 -11.43
CA ARG A 467 -13.60 -28.33 -10.79
C ARG A 467 -13.47 -29.48 -11.79
N GLN A 468 -12.33 -30.18 -11.79
CA GLN A 468 -12.01 -31.26 -12.74
C GLN A 468 -12.02 -30.82 -14.21
N THR A 469 -11.79 -29.54 -14.47
CA THR A 469 -11.66 -28.98 -15.83
C THR A 469 -10.27 -28.37 -16.02
N ASP A 470 -9.92 -28.06 -17.26
CA ASP A 470 -8.68 -27.34 -17.60
C ASP A 470 -8.62 -25.92 -16.97
N TYR A 471 -9.74 -25.42 -16.46
CA TYR A 471 -9.83 -24.12 -15.78
C TYR A 471 -9.51 -24.18 -14.28
N GLU A 472 -9.47 -25.35 -13.66
CA GLU A 472 -9.40 -25.49 -12.20
C GLU A 472 -8.18 -24.79 -11.60
N SER A 473 -6.99 -25.10 -12.14
CA SER A 473 -5.74 -24.54 -11.67
C SER A 473 -5.72 -23.01 -11.79
N ARG A 474 -6.17 -22.48 -12.94
CA ARG A 474 -6.26 -21.04 -13.18
C ARG A 474 -7.22 -20.37 -12.20
N PHE A 475 -8.40 -20.95 -11.99
CA PHE A 475 -9.42 -20.40 -11.09
C PHE A 475 -8.87 -20.20 -9.68
N TYR A 476 -8.16 -21.21 -9.14
CA TYR A 476 -7.56 -21.11 -7.81
C TYR A 476 -6.40 -20.11 -7.75
N GLU A 477 -5.50 -20.09 -8.74
CA GLU A 477 -4.40 -19.11 -8.80
C GLU A 477 -4.91 -17.67 -8.82
N GLU A 478 -5.89 -17.39 -9.69
CA GLU A 478 -6.49 -16.07 -9.82
C GLU A 478 -7.23 -15.62 -8.55
N ALA A 479 -7.81 -16.57 -7.81
CA ALA A 479 -8.49 -16.30 -6.55
C ALA A 479 -7.51 -16.07 -5.40
N GLN A 480 -6.46 -16.89 -5.30
CA GLN A 480 -5.42 -16.76 -4.28
C GLN A 480 -4.67 -15.45 -4.35
N VAL A 481 -4.37 -14.97 -5.56
CA VAL A 481 -3.68 -13.70 -5.74
C VAL A 481 -4.58 -12.51 -5.40
N ALA A 482 -5.87 -12.57 -5.76
CA ALA A 482 -6.77 -11.43 -5.64
C ALA A 482 -7.46 -11.29 -4.27
N LEU A 483 -7.76 -12.41 -3.60
CA LEU A 483 -8.61 -12.42 -2.41
C LEU A 483 -7.79 -12.57 -1.11
N PRO A 484 -8.19 -11.90 -0.01
CA PRO A 484 -7.57 -12.05 1.30
C PRO A 484 -8.07 -13.33 2.00
N LEU A 485 -7.48 -14.46 1.62
CA LEU A 485 -7.89 -15.79 2.05
C LEU A 485 -7.62 -16.09 3.54
N PRO A 486 -8.41 -16.97 4.17
CA PRO A 486 -8.14 -17.45 5.53
C PRO A 486 -6.95 -18.42 5.55
N THR A 487 -6.16 -18.36 6.62
CA THR A 487 -4.92 -19.14 6.78
C THR A 487 -5.16 -20.65 6.89
N GLU A 488 -6.30 -21.07 7.43
CA GLU A 488 -6.59 -22.48 7.70
C GLU A 488 -7.07 -23.27 6.47
N GLN A 489 -7.70 -22.62 5.50
CA GLN A 489 -8.27 -23.30 4.31
C GLN A 489 -8.17 -22.43 3.03
N PRO A 490 -6.96 -22.01 2.61
CA PRO A 490 -6.79 -21.07 1.50
C PRO A 490 -7.25 -21.63 0.15
N THR A 491 -7.25 -22.95 -0.03
CA THR A 491 -7.56 -23.60 -1.32
C THR A 491 -8.96 -24.22 -1.39
N SER A 492 -9.80 -24.02 -0.37
CA SER A 492 -11.19 -24.49 -0.39
C SER A 492 -12.12 -23.45 -1.01
N LEU A 493 -13.21 -23.88 -1.65
CA LEU A 493 -14.23 -22.95 -2.18
C LEU A 493 -14.84 -22.08 -1.07
N ASP A 494 -15.01 -22.62 0.14
CA ASP A 494 -15.48 -21.85 1.31
C ASP A 494 -14.46 -20.80 1.78
N GLY A 495 -13.17 -21.14 1.70
CA GLY A 495 -12.07 -20.22 1.92
C GLY A 495 -12.07 -19.07 0.91
N LEU A 496 -12.26 -19.38 -0.38
CA LEU A 496 -12.41 -18.37 -1.44
C LEU A 496 -13.62 -17.48 -1.21
N LEU A 497 -14.77 -18.05 -0.84
CA LEU A 497 -15.99 -17.30 -0.53
C LEU A 497 -15.80 -16.38 0.68
N THR A 498 -15.04 -16.83 1.70
CA THR A 498 -14.65 -16.01 2.85
C THR A 498 -13.75 -14.85 2.42
N GLY A 499 -12.75 -15.10 1.56
CA GLY A 499 -11.90 -14.07 0.97
C GLY A 499 -12.70 -13.05 0.16
N LEU A 500 -13.68 -13.51 -0.63
CA LEU A 500 -14.61 -12.67 -1.38
C LEU A 500 -15.37 -11.73 -0.43
N ARG A 501 -15.96 -12.24 0.67
CA ARG A 501 -16.66 -11.40 1.65
C ARG A 501 -15.77 -10.33 2.28
N ARG A 502 -14.54 -10.70 2.66
CA ARG A 502 -13.56 -9.76 3.22
C ARG A 502 -13.19 -8.67 2.22
N GLN A 503 -12.93 -9.04 0.97
CA GLN A 503 -12.63 -8.08 -0.10
C GLN A 503 -13.80 -7.15 -0.39
N ARG A 504 -15.02 -7.66 -0.34
CA ARG A 504 -16.26 -6.90 -0.50
C ARG A 504 -16.43 -5.83 0.59
N VAL A 505 -16.19 -6.16 1.86
CA VAL A 505 -16.22 -5.17 2.96
C VAL A 505 -15.20 -4.07 2.70
N ARG A 506 -14.00 -4.45 2.28
CA ARG A 506 -12.93 -3.49 1.99
C ARG A 506 -13.29 -2.55 0.85
N LEU A 507 -13.76 -3.05 -0.28
CA LEU A 507 -14.18 -2.22 -1.41
C LEU A 507 -15.28 -1.23 -1.02
N ARG A 508 -16.25 -1.67 -0.20
CA ARG A 508 -17.27 -0.78 0.35
C ARG A 508 -16.67 0.33 1.21
N THR A 509 -15.77 0.00 2.13
CA THR A 509 -15.17 0.97 3.07
C THR A 509 -14.21 1.93 2.38
N ASP A 510 -13.31 1.41 1.52
CA ASP A 510 -12.24 2.17 0.90
C ASP A 510 -12.75 3.07 -0.25
N GLN A 511 -13.75 2.60 -1.02
CA GLN A 511 -14.26 3.31 -2.21
C GLN A 511 -15.68 3.85 -2.07
N GLN A 512 -16.37 3.60 -0.95
CA GLN A 512 -17.76 4.05 -0.68
C GLN A 512 -18.77 3.68 -1.79
N ILE A 513 -18.61 2.49 -2.39
CA ILE A 513 -19.44 2.01 -3.50
C ILE A 513 -20.87 1.73 -3.01
N ALA A 514 -21.86 2.13 -3.81
CA ALA A 514 -23.27 1.83 -3.56
C ALA A 514 -23.52 0.31 -3.50
N GLU A 515 -24.40 -0.11 -2.60
CA GLU A 515 -24.77 -1.52 -2.45
C GLU A 515 -26.07 -1.85 -3.19
N TRP A 516 -26.14 -3.06 -3.74
CA TRP A 516 -27.30 -3.58 -4.45
C TRP A 516 -27.76 -4.93 -3.88
N SER A 517 -29.08 -5.17 -3.91
CA SER A 517 -29.66 -6.49 -3.61
C SER A 517 -30.71 -6.83 -4.67
N ALA A 518 -30.78 -8.10 -5.07
CA ALA A 518 -31.84 -8.55 -5.96
C ALA A 518 -33.18 -8.51 -5.22
N GLN A 519 -34.23 -8.09 -5.92
CA GLN A 519 -35.61 -8.15 -5.43
C GLN A 519 -36.13 -9.58 -5.36
#